data_AF-A0AAE0ZT47-F1
#
_entry.id   AF-A0AAE0ZT47-F1
#
_cell.length_a   1.000
_cell.length_b   1.000
_cell.length_c   1.000
_cell.angle_alpha   90.00
_cell.angle_beta   90.00
_cell.angle_gamma   90.00
#
_symmetry.space_group_name_H-M   'P 1'
#
loop_
_entity.id
_entity.type
_entity.pdbx_description
1 polymer ?
#
loop_
_entity_poly.entity_id
_entity_poly.type
_entity_poly.pdbx_seq_one_letter_code
_entity_poly.pdbx_strand_id
1 'polypeptide(L)'
;MSALISSFMKLKSDLSERPESMLRSIQAALTHFFPAAWNSNPFDADLKNFVTPLIKVRTKHASGRTKVMPIKPITDLFYKWGENHELSIKYLRQKTIALLSLSMMARPSDLAPVMGFHRNQLRFSEDNSVVITLCGIKNDSDRHGFEIKIDKASNPKVDPVACLKYYLDRTAGYTSNTHGPVFCLAPLPIFRSARE
;
A
#
# COMPACT_ATOMS: atom_id res chain seq x y z
N MET A 1 23.31 -10.32 30.64
CA MET A 1 24.04 -9.47 29.66
C MET A 1 23.08 -8.92 28.60
N SER A 2 22.33 -9.77 27.89
CA SER A 2 21.31 -9.38 26.88
C SER A 2 20.31 -8.31 27.37
N ALA A 3 19.72 -8.47 28.57
CA ALA A 3 18.78 -7.48 29.13
C ALA A 3 19.37 -6.07 29.35
N LEU A 4 20.66 -5.99 29.73
CA LEU A 4 21.36 -4.72 29.96
C LEU A 4 21.65 -4.01 28.64
N ILE A 5 22.06 -4.77 27.62
CA ILE A 5 22.29 -4.25 26.27
C ILE A 5 20.96 -3.77 25.66
N SER A 6 19.88 -4.54 25.79
CA SER A 6 18.55 -4.14 25.30
C SER A 6 18.04 -2.87 25.98
N SER A 7 18.24 -2.72 27.30
CA SER A 7 17.87 -1.51 28.05
C SER A 7 18.68 -0.29 27.60
N PHE A 8 19.99 -0.47 27.38
CA PHE A 8 20.86 0.58 26.85
C PHE A 8 20.48 0.99 25.42
N MET A 9 20.22 0.02 24.54
CA MET A 9 19.79 0.29 23.17
C MET A 9 18.44 1.01 23.13
N LYS A 10 17.50 0.64 24.01
CA LYS A 10 16.22 1.36 24.18
C LYS A 10 16.43 2.81 24.61
N LEU A 11 17.26 3.04 25.62
CA LEU A 11 17.58 4.40 26.08
C LEU A 11 18.19 5.25 24.95
N LYS A 12 19.14 4.68 24.20
CA LYS A 12 19.79 5.40 23.10
C LYS A 12 18.87 5.64 21.91
N SER A 13 17.93 4.73 21.62
CA SER A 13 16.95 4.93 20.57
C SER A 13 15.91 5.99 20.95
N ASP A 14 15.51 6.06 22.22
CA ASP A 14 14.58 7.08 22.74
C ASP A 14 15.14 8.50 22.62
N LEU A 15 16.47 8.65 22.74
CA LEU A 15 17.18 9.93 22.66
C LEU A 15 17.65 10.31 21.25
N SER A 16 17.43 9.46 20.24
CA SER A 16 17.97 9.67 18.89
C SER A 16 16.86 10.01 17.88
N GLU A 17 17.08 11.07 17.10
CA GLU A 17 16.23 11.36 15.94
C GLU A 17 16.43 10.35 14.80
N ARG A 18 17.59 9.68 14.75
CA ARG A 18 17.95 8.68 13.73
C ARG A 18 18.33 7.34 14.39
N PRO A 19 17.35 6.65 15.01
CA PRO A 19 17.61 5.48 15.83
C PRO A 19 18.23 4.33 15.03
N GLU A 20 17.92 4.19 13.73
CA GLU A 20 18.57 3.18 12.87
C GLU A 20 20.09 3.32 12.84
N SER A 21 20.60 4.51 12.49
CA SER A 21 22.05 4.74 12.42
C SER A 21 22.73 4.52 13.77
N MET A 22 22.14 5.05 14.84
CA MET A 22 22.67 4.93 16.20
C MET A 22 22.73 3.47 16.67
N LEU A 23 21.63 2.72 16.52
CA LEU A 23 21.55 1.32 16.96
C LEU A 23 22.45 0.40 16.12
N ARG A 24 22.60 0.69 14.82
CA ARG A 24 23.54 -0.04 13.94
C ARG A 24 25.00 0.20 14.34
N SER A 25 25.37 1.42 14.71
CA SER A 25 26.71 1.74 15.23
C SER A 25 26.97 1.05 16.57
N ILE A 26 26.00 1.05 17.49
CA ILE A 26 26.09 0.32 18.76
C ILE A 26 26.25 -1.18 18.51
N GLN A 27 25.46 -1.74 17.60
CA GLN A 27 25.56 -3.15 17.21
C GLN A 27 26.96 -3.48 16.65
N ALA A 28 27.49 -2.65 15.76
CA ALA A 28 28.82 -2.84 15.18
C ALA A 28 29.92 -2.78 16.25
N ALA A 29 29.88 -1.80 17.16
CA ALA A 29 30.83 -1.67 18.25
C ALA A 29 30.79 -2.90 19.18
N LEU A 30 29.60 -3.32 19.61
CA LEU A 30 29.43 -4.49 20.48
C LEU A 30 29.89 -5.79 19.79
N THR A 31 29.61 -5.95 18.50
CA THR A 31 30.07 -7.11 17.72
C THR A 31 31.59 -7.12 17.54
N HIS A 32 32.24 -5.96 17.51
CA HIS A 32 33.69 -5.85 17.38
C HIS A 32 34.42 -6.09 18.71
N PHE A 33 33.96 -5.46 19.80
CA PHE A 33 34.67 -5.49 21.07
C PHE A 33 34.41 -6.74 21.93
N PHE A 34 33.20 -7.32 21.87
CA PHE A 34 32.87 -8.42 22.78
C PHE A 34 33.55 -9.76 22.45
N PRO A 35 33.66 -10.18 21.17
CA PRO A 35 34.41 -11.37 20.84
C PRO A 35 35.89 -11.24 21.23
N ALA A 36 36.47 -10.04 21.06
CA ALA A 36 37.87 -9.76 21.39
C ALA A 36 38.15 -9.81 22.91
N ALA A 37 37.19 -9.40 23.75
CA ALA A 37 37.37 -9.33 25.20
C ALA A 37 36.80 -10.53 25.98
N TRP A 38 35.79 -11.21 25.45
CA TRP A 38 35.02 -12.23 26.18
C TRP A 38 34.72 -13.51 25.40
N ASN A 39 35.28 -13.70 24.20
CA ASN A 39 35.04 -14.89 23.34
C ASN A 39 33.55 -15.24 23.21
N SER A 40 32.68 -14.23 23.25
CA SER A 40 31.23 -14.40 23.22
C SER A 40 30.60 -13.36 22.30
N ASN A 41 29.57 -13.78 21.57
CA ASN A 41 28.77 -12.86 20.79
C ASN A 41 27.58 -12.41 21.64
N PRO A 42 27.51 -11.13 22.06
CA PRO A 42 26.42 -10.64 22.88
C PRO A 42 25.11 -10.44 22.09
N PHE A 43 25.15 -10.56 20.75
CA PHE A 43 24.00 -10.47 19.85
C PHE A 43 23.49 -11.88 19.49
N ASP A 44 22.73 -12.46 20.40
CA ASP A 44 21.88 -13.61 20.14
C ASP A 44 20.72 -13.25 19.18
N ALA A 45 19.94 -14.26 18.78
CA ALA A 45 18.80 -14.07 17.90
C ALA A 45 17.75 -13.11 18.51
N ASP A 46 17.61 -13.12 19.83
CA ASP A 46 16.63 -12.30 20.55
C ASP A 46 16.98 -10.81 20.49
N LEU A 47 18.26 -10.46 20.66
CA LEU A 47 18.69 -9.06 20.54
C LEU A 47 18.55 -8.55 19.10
N LYS A 48 18.80 -9.40 18.09
CA LYS A 48 18.57 -9.05 16.67
C LYS A 48 17.08 -8.82 16.39
N ASN A 49 16.21 -9.63 16.98
CA ASN A 49 14.76 -9.51 16.89
C ASN A 49 14.24 -8.29 17.65
N PHE A 50 14.96 -7.80 18.66
CA PHE A 50 14.61 -6.59 19.42
C PHE A 50 14.96 -5.28 18.68
N VAL A 51 16.09 -5.22 17.98
CA VAL A 51 16.56 -3.99 17.30
C VAL A 51 15.60 -3.56 16.17
N THR A 52 15.05 -4.51 15.41
CA THR A 52 14.23 -4.18 14.24
C THR A 52 12.90 -3.49 14.61
N PRO A 53 12.09 -4.00 15.55
CA PRO A 53 10.92 -3.29 16.07
C PRO A 53 11.28 -1.94 16.70
N LEU A 54 12.39 -1.87 17.45
CA LEU A 54 12.82 -0.63 18.10
C LEU A 54 13.12 0.48 17.09
N ILE A 55 13.78 0.14 15.96
CA ILE A 55 13.97 1.07 14.84
C ILE A 55 12.62 1.46 14.25
N LYS A 56 11.73 0.51 13.93
CA LYS A 56 10.44 0.81 13.30
C LYS A 56 9.56 1.74 14.13
N VAL A 57 9.52 1.53 15.45
CA VAL A 57 8.69 2.33 16.38
C VAL A 57 9.26 3.73 16.60
N ARG A 58 10.59 3.89 16.53
CA ARG A 58 11.26 5.15 16.86
C ARG A 58 11.71 5.97 15.66
N THR A 59 11.77 5.39 14.47
CA THR A 59 12.14 6.11 13.26
C THR A 59 11.04 7.12 12.92
N LYS A 60 11.29 8.39 13.27
CA LYS A 60 10.42 9.54 12.94
C LYS A 60 10.71 10.11 11.55
N HIS A 61 11.87 9.82 10.98
CA HIS A 61 12.27 10.29 9.64
C HIS A 61 12.12 9.17 8.60
N ALA A 62 11.57 9.51 7.44
CA ALA A 62 11.57 8.60 6.29
C ALA A 62 13.02 8.18 5.95
N SER A 63 13.21 6.91 5.61
CA SER A 63 14.52 6.36 5.23
C SER A 63 15.13 7.17 4.08
N GLY A 64 16.26 7.82 4.35
CA GLY A 64 16.91 8.78 3.43
C GLY A 64 17.45 8.18 2.12
N ARG A 65 17.34 6.86 1.92
CA ARG A 65 17.75 6.15 0.69
C ARG A 65 16.60 5.36 0.06
N THR A 66 15.37 5.79 0.25
CA THR A 66 14.27 5.20 -0.52
C THR A 66 14.40 5.70 -1.95
N LYS A 67 14.67 4.80 -2.91
CA LYS A 67 14.68 5.14 -4.34
C LYS A 67 13.34 5.78 -4.65
N VAL A 68 13.35 7.06 -5.01
CA VAL A 68 12.12 7.81 -5.31
C VAL A 68 11.38 7.06 -6.40
N MET A 69 10.09 6.83 -6.18
CA MET A 69 9.24 6.17 -7.18
C MET A 69 9.36 6.93 -8.50
N PRO A 70 9.63 6.26 -9.64
CA PRO A 70 9.78 6.95 -10.91
C PRO A 70 8.39 7.42 -11.39
N ILE A 71 8.03 8.65 -11.03
CA ILE A 71 6.70 9.23 -11.33
C ILE A 71 6.47 9.32 -12.84
N LYS A 72 7.49 9.76 -13.60
CA LYS A 72 7.36 10.01 -15.04
C LYS A 72 6.97 8.75 -15.85
N PRO A 73 7.65 7.61 -15.71
CA PRO A 73 7.20 6.37 -16.37
C PRO A 73 5.77 5.96 -16.01
N ILE A 74 5.32 6.21 -14.77
CA ILE A 74 3.96 5.88 -14.33
C ILE A 74 2.95 6.82 -15.00
N THR A 75 3.22 8.13 -15.00
CA THR A 75 2.34 9.09 -15.69
C THR A 75 2.28 8.79 -17.18
N ASP A 76 3.43 8.55 -17.82
CA ASP A 76 3.52 8.25 -19.26
C ASP A 76 2.72 6.99 -19.62
N LEU A 77 2.69 5.99 -18.74
CA LEU A 77 1.83 4.80 -18.90
C LEU A 77 0.34 5.17 -18.98
N PHE A 78 -0.15 6.02 -18.08
CA PHE A 78 -1.55 6.45 -18.08
C PHE A 78 -1.89 7.32 -19.28
N TYR A 79 -0.96 8.17 -19.73
CA TYR A 79 -1.13 8.93 -20.97
C TYR A 79 -1.20 8.02 -22.19
N LYS A 80 -0.38 6.98 -22.24
CA LYS A 80 -0.37 5.98 -23.32
C LYS A 80 -1.66 5.16 -23.37
N TRP A 81 -2.29 4.90 -22.23
CA TRP A 81 -3.58 4.21 -22.19
C TRP A 81 -4.74 5.06 -22.71
N GLY A 82 -4.60 6.38 -22.81
CA GLY A 82 -5.65 7.23 -23.36
C GLY A 82 -6.82 7.46 -22.41
N GLU A 83 -7.96 7.85 -22.97
CA GLU A 83 -9.14 8.23 -22.20
C GLU A 83 -9.99 7.04 -21.78
N ASN A 84 -10.77 7.19 -20.70
CA ASN A 84 -11.52 6.08 -20.10
C ASN A 84 -12.55 5.47 -21.06
N HIS A 85 -13.10 6.27 -21.97
CA HIS A 85 -14.11 5.85 -22.94
C HIS A 85 -13.55 5.02 -24.10
N GLU A 86 -12.26 5.17 -24.41
CA GLU A 86 -11.57 4.45 -25.48
C GLU A 86 -11.12 3.04 -25.04
N LEU A 87 -11.09 2.78 -23.73
CA LEU A 87 -10.54 1.55 -23.18
C LEU A 87 -11.56 0.40 -23.21
N SER A 88 -11.08 -0.82 -23.46
CA SER A 88 -11.88 -2.03 -23.20
C SER A 88 -12.11 -2.22 -21.70
N ILE A 89 -13.16 -2.94 -21.29
CA ILE A 89 -13.47 -3.18 -19.86
C ILE A 89 -12.27 -3.78 -19.11
N LYS A 90 -11.48 -4.64 -19.78
CA LYS A 90 -10.26 -5.23 -19.22
C LYS A 90 -9.21 -4.17 -18.88
N TYR A 91 -8.89 -3.30 -19.84
CA TYR A 91 -7.89 -2.25 -19.65
C TYR A 91 -8.40 -1.15 -18.72
N LEU A 92 -9.69 -0.81 -18.80
CA LEU A 92 -10.34 0.10 -17.87
C LEU A 92 -10.23 -0.40 -16.43
N ARG A 93 -10.53 -1.69 -16.17
CA ARG A 93 -10.34 -2.32 -14.85
C ARG A 93 -8.90 -2.20 -14.36
N GLN A 94 -7.92 -2.53 -15.21
CA GLN A 94 -6.50 -2.42 -14.87
C GLN A 94 -6.11 -0.98 -14.53
N LYS A 95 -6.61 -0.01 -15.32
CA LYS A 95 -6.39 1.42 -15.10
C LYS A 95 -6.99 1.90 -13.80
N THR A 96 -8.23 1.53 -13.50
CA THR A 96 -8.89 1.88 -12.24
C THR A 96 -8.14 1.31 -11.04
N ILE A 97 -7.76 0.02 -11.06
CA ILE A 97 -7.00 -0.60 -9.96
C ILE A 97 -5.66 0.10 -9.78
N ALA A 98 -4.93 0.38 -10.85
CA ALA A 98 -3.63 1.04 -10.78
C ALA A 98 -3.74 2.46 -10.20
N LEU A 99 -4.69 3.27 -10.69
CA LEU A 99 -4.92 4.63 -10.19
C LEU A 99 -5.32 4.62 -8.72
N LEU A 100 -6.29 3.78 -8.31
CA LEU A 100 -6.70 3.67 -6.91
C LEU A 100 -5.57 3.17 -5.99
N SER A 101 -4.79 2.18 -6.44
CA SER A 101 -3.64 1.68 -5.68
C SER A 101 -2.63 2.79 -5.41
N LEU A 102 -2.34 3.63 -6.41
CA LEU A 102 -1.44 4.76 -6.27
C LEU A 102 -2.03 5.88 -5.40
N SER A 103 -3.30 6.21 -5.58
CA SER A 103 -3.97 7.27 -4.80
C SER A 103 -4.08 6.94 -3.32
N MET A 104 -4.29 5.67 -2.98
CA MET A 104 -4.46 5.22 -1.60
C MET A 104 -3.18 4.65 -0.99
N MET A 105 -2.10 4.55 -1.76
CA MET A 105 -0.89 3.78 -1.40
C MET A 105 -1.23 2.33 -0.98
N ALA A 106 -2.25 1.75 -1.61
CA ALA A 106 -2.71 0.39 -1.39
C ALA A 106 -2.03 -0.58 -2.35
N ARG A 107 -1.93 -1.86 -1.98
CA ARG A 107 -1.46 -2.88 -2.91
C ARG A 107 -2.60 -3.20 -3.87
N PRO A 108 -2.32 -3.52 -5.15
CA PRO A 108 -3.36 -3.99 -6.06
C PRO A 108 -4.12 -5.22 -5.54
N SER A 109 -3.46 -6.06 -4.73
CA SER A 109 -4.10 -7.20 -4.05
C SER A 109 -5.19 -6.77 -3.07
N ASP A 110 -5.00 -5.65 -2.37
CA ASP A 110 -5.94 -5.14 -1.37
C ASP A 110 -7.25 -4.68 -2.04
N LEU A 111 -7.20 -4.38 -3.34
CA LEU A 111 -8.34 -3.98 -4.17
C LEU A 111 -8.90 -5.14 -5.00
N ALA A 112 -8.35 -6.35 -4.85
CA ALA A 112 -8.82 -7.50 -5.57
C ALA A 112 -10.19 -7.96 -5.02
N PRO A 113 -11.08 -8.52 -5.86
CA PRO A 113 -12.40 -8.98 -5.42
C PRO A 113 -12.34 -10.02 -4.30
N VAL A 114 -11.27 -10.83 -4.29
CA VAL A 114 -11.05 -11.91 -3.30
C VAL A 114 -10.70 -11.35 -1.91
N MET A 115 -10.19 -10.12 -1.82
CA MET A 115 -9.79 -9.47 -0.57
C MET A 115 -10.89 -8.57 0.01
N GLY A 116 -12.09 -8.56 -0.57
CA GLY A 116 -13.25 -7.87 0.00
C GLY A 116 -13.33 -6.38 -0.30
N PHE A 117 -12.88 -5.95 -1.50
CA PHE A 117 -13.16 -4.59 -1.98
C PHE A 117 -14.55 -4.51 -2.62
N HIS A 118 -15.52 -4.02 -1.84
CA HIS A 118 -16.96 -4.04 -2.14
C HIS A 118 -17.53 -2.66 -2.41
N ARG A 119 -18.61 -2.60 -3.17
CA ARG A 119 -19.26 -1.34 -3.57
C ARG A 119 -19.80 -0.53 -2.38
N ASN A 120 -20.21 -1.19 -1.29
CA ASN A 120 -20.66 -0.54 -0.06
C ASN A 120 -19.53 0.19 0.70
N GLN A 121 -18.27 -0.05 0.33
CA GLN A 121 -17.13 0.71 0.87
C GLN A 121 -16.89 2.04 0.13
N LEU A 122 -17.64 2.31 -0.94
CA LEU A 122 -17.52 3.51 -1.75
C LEU A 122 -18.65 4.49 -1.41
N ARG A 123 -18.30 5.72 -1.04
CA ARG A 123 -19.24 6.84 -0.88
C ARG A 123 -18.81 7.98 -1.78
N PHE A 124 -19.56 8.23 -2.86
CA PHE A 124 -19.33 9.37 -3.72
C PHE A 124 -19.91 10.63 -3.09
N SER A 125 -19.13 11.71 -3.13
CA SER A 125 -19.51 13.02 -2.59
C SER A 125 -19.94 13.98 -3.70
N GLU A 126 -20.65 15.05 -3.33
CA GLU A 126 -21.12 16.10 -4.27
C GLU A 126 -19.97 16.88 -4.91
N ASP A 127 -18.84 17.02 -4.22
CA ASP A 127 -17.61 17.67 -4.71
C ASP A 127 -16.84 16.82 -5.75
N ASN A 128 -17.44 15.72 -6.24
CA ASN A 128 -16.82 14.72 -7.11
C ASN A 128 -15.62 13.99 -6.51
N SER A 129 -15.47 13.97 -5.19
CA SER A 129 -14.57 13.04 -4.51
C SER A 129 -15.24 11.67 -4.29
N VAL A 130 -14.43 10.69 -3.91
CA VAL A 130 -14.90 9.41 -3.37
C VAL A 130 -14.23 9.15 -2.03
N VAL A 131 -15.03 8.75 -1.05
CA VAL A 131 -14.54 8.23 0.23
C VAL A 131 -14.59 6.71 0.17
N ILE A 132 -13.44 6.09 0.48
CA ILE A 132 -13.26 4.65 0.43
C ILE A 132 -12.96 4.15 1.84
N THR A 133 -13.78 3.23 2.33
CA THR A 133 -13.59 2.59 3.64
C THR A 133 -12.84 1.27 3.47
N LEU A 134 -11.60 1.19 3.95
CA LEU A 134 -10.81 -0.04 3.91
C LEU A 134 -10.79 -0.68 5.30
N CYS A 135 -11.09 -1.97 5.39
CA CYS A 135 -11.07 -2.72 6.64
C CYS A 135 -10.13 -3.94 6.51
N GLY A 136 -9.37 -4.25 7.56
CA GLY A 136 -8.59 -5.49 7.66
C GLY A 136 -7.40 -5.59 6.70
N ILE A 137 -6.97 -4.48 6.10
CA ILE A 137 -5.74 -4.44 5.29
C ILE A 137 -4.50 -4.42 6.19
N LYS A 138 -3.31 -4.73 5.63
CA LYS A 138 -2.06 -4.90 6.41
C LYS A 138 -1.69 -3.69 7.30
N ASN A 139 -2.18 -2.50 6.96
CA ASN A 139 -1.93 -1.26 7.71
C ASN A 139 -3.04 -0.92 8.72
N ASP A 140 -4.11 -1.73 8.79
CA ASP A 140 -5.20 -1.62 9.75
C ASP A 140 -4.90 -2.51 10.97
N SER A 141 -3.93 -2.05 11.78
CA SER A 141 -3.39 -2.79 12.94
C SER A 141 -4.49 -3.19 13.93
N ASP A 142 -5.50 -2.32 14.08
CA ASP A 142 -6.55 -2.44 15.09
C ASP A 142 -7.86 -3.00 14.52
N ARG A 143 -7.90 -3.29 13.20
CA ARG A 143 -9.08 -3.80 12.47
C ARG A 143 -10.32 -2.90 12.57
N HIS A 144 -10.14 -1.62 12.88
CA HIS A 144 -11.24 -0.66 12.94
C HIS A 144 -11.61 -0.11 11.57
N GLY A 145 -10.79 -0.38 10.56
CA GLY A 145 -10.88 0.21 9.25
C GLY A 145 -10.51 1.69 9.26
N PHE A 146 -10.24 2.23 8.08
CA PHE A 146 -9.99 3.66 7.91
C PHE A 146 -10.58 4.16 6.60
N GLU A 147 -11.01 5.42 6.62
CA GLU A 147 -11.54 6.10 5.44
C GLU A 147 -10.41 6.85 4.72
N ILE A 148 -10.37 6.72 3.39
CA ILE A 148 -9.51 7.50 2.52
C ILE A 148 -10.41 8.32 1.60
N LYS A 149 -10.24 9.64 1.63
CA LYS A 149 -10.84 10.53 0.64
C LYS A 149 -9.91 10.65 -0.57
N ILE A 150 -10.42 10.38 -1.76
CA ILE A 150 -9.74 10.61 -3.03
C ILE A 150 -10.46 11.73 -3.77
N ASP A 151 -9.73 12.81 -4.04
CA ASP A 151 -10.24 13.94 -4.80
C ASP A 151 -10.14 13.70 -6.30
N LYS A 152 -11.02 14.38 -7.04
CA LYS A 152 -11.00 14.40 -8.50
C LYS A 152 -9.70 15.02 -9.01
N ALA A 153 -9.05 14.38 -9.98
CA ALA A 153 -7.90 15.00 -10.66
C ALA A 153 -8.34 15.97 -11.77
N SER A 154 -7.52 16.98 -12.06
CA SER A 154 -7.78 17.92 -13.16
C SER A 154 -7.69 17.27 -14.54
N ASN A 155 -6.82 16.26 -14.70
CA ASN A 155 -6.63 15.57 -15.97
C ASN A 155 -7.42 14.24 -16.00
N PRO A 156 -8.41 14.09 -16.91
CA PRO A 156 -9.24 12.89 -17.03
C PRO A 156 -8.45 11.58 -17.26
N LYS A 157 -7.26 11.65 -17.87
CA LYS A 157 -6.44 10.48 -18.18
C LYS A 157 -5.84 9.84 -16.93
N VAL A 158 -5.64 10.61 -15.87
CA VAL A 158 -5.05 10.18 -14.60
C VAL A 158 -6.01 10.36 -13.42
N ASP A 159 -7.29 10.64 -13.69
CA ASP A 159 -8.29 10.87 -12.66
C ASP A 159 -8.82 9.53 -12.10
N PRO A 160 -8.48 9.18 -10.85
CA PRO A 160 -8.94 7.93 -10.23
C PRO A 160 -10.45 7.90 -10.06
N VAL A 161 -11.08 9.04 -9.75
CA VAL A 161 -12.51 9.11 -9.46
C VAL A 161 -13.31 8.99 -10.74
N ALA A 162 -12.94 9.74 -11.79
CA ALA A 162 -13.59 9.61 -13.09
C ALA A 162 -13.40 8.20 -13.68
N CYS A 163 -12.20 7.61 -13.54
CA CYS A 163 -11.94 6.25 -14.02
C CYS A 163 -12.79 5.21 -13.28
N LEU A 164 -12.95 5.34 -11.96
CA LEU A 164 -13.78 4.47 -11.14
C LEU A 164 -15.27 4.60 -11.50
N LYS A 165 -15.81 5.82 -11.57
CA LYS A 165 -17.21 6.06 -11.98
C LYS A 165 -17.48 5.42 -13.34
N TYR A 166 -16.62 5.70 -14.33
CA TYR A 166 -16.76 5.16 -15.67
C TYR A 166 -16.71 3.63 -15.72
N TYR A 167 -15.86 3.01 -14.90
CA TYR A 167 -15.82 1.55 -14.76
C TYR A 167 -17.10 0.99 -14.14
N LEU A 168 -17.61 1.60 -13.06
CA LEU A 168 -18.83 1.18 -12.39
C LEU A 168 -20.05 1.29 -13.32
N ASP A 169 -20.15 2.38 -14.08
CA ASP A 169 -21.23 2.61 -15.05
C ASP A 169 -21.21 1.54 -16.15
N ARG A 170 -20.05 1.30 -16.75
CA ARG A 170 -19.89 0.26 -17.79
C ARG A 170 -20.04 -1.16 -17.28
N THR A 171 -19.98 -1.37 -15.97
CA THR A 171 -20.13 -2.68 -15.35
C THR A 171 -21.39 -2.87 -14.53
N ALA A 172 -22.27 -1.87 -14.50
CA ALA A 172 -23.52 -1.90 -13.73
C ALA A 172 -24.37 -3.14 -14.06
N GLY A 173 -24.43 -3.54 -15.33
CA GLY A 173 -25.17 -4.73 -15.78
C GLY A 173 -24.55 -6.08 -15.40
N TYR A 174 -23.29 -6.14 -14.95
CA TYR A 174 -22.61 -7.39 -14.57
C TYR A 174 -22.63 -7.64 -13.05
N THR A 175 -23.00 -6.64 -12.26
CA THR A 175 -23.06 -6.72 -10.80
C THR A 175 -24.49 -6.48 -10.34
N SER A 176 -25.21 -7.53 -9.98
CA SER A 176 -26.61 -7.46 -9.58
C SER A 176 -26.84 -6.96 -8.15
N ASN A 177 -25.79 -6.68 -7.37
CA ASN A 177 -25.90 -6.35 -5.95
C ASN A 177 -25.08 -5.11 -5.58
N THR A 178 -25.69 -4.17 -4.88
CA THR A 178 -25.07 -2.96 -4.30
C THR A 178 -24.00 -3.28 -3.26
N HIS A 179 -23.99 -4.51 -2.74
CA HIS A 179 -22.96 -5.03 -1.83
C HIS A 179 -21.92 -5.93 -2.54
N GLY A 180 -22.01 -6.06 -3.86
CA GLY A 180 -21.09 -6.88 -4.65
C GLY A 180 -19.65 -6.32 -4.68
N PRO A 181 -18.69 -7.10 -5.22
CA PRO A 181 -17.34 -6.61 -5.41
C PRO A 181 -17.34 -5.40 -6.35
N VAL A 182 -16.41 -4.45 -6.12
CA VAL A 182 -16.23 -3.31 -7.01
C VAL A 182 -15.83 -3.79 -8.40
N PHE A 183 -14.85 -4.69 -8.47
CA PHE A 183 -14.33 -5.23 -9.71
C PHE A 183 -14.92 -6.62 -10.01
N CYS A 184 -15.49 -6.78 -11.20
CA CYS A 184 -16.03 -8.08 -11.60
C CYS A 184 -14.89 -9.10 -11.82
N LEU A 185 -15.05 -10.29 -11.24
CA LEU A 185 -14.29 -11.51 -11.58
C LEU A 185 -14.79 -12.10 -12.91
N ALA A 186 -14.98 -11.30 -13.96
CA ALA A 186 -15.39 -11.87 -15.23
C ALA A 186 -14.23 -12.69 -15.83
N PRO A 187 -14.45 -13.94 -16.29
CA PRO A 187 -13.73 -14.38 -17.47
C PRO A 187 -14.15 -13.43 -18.60
N LEU A 188 -13.20 -12.97 -19.41
CA LEU A 188 -13.52 -12.27 -20.66
C LEU A 188 -14.55 -13.11 -21.43
N PRO A 189 -15.52 -12.50 -22.13
CA PRO A 189 -16.50 -13.27 -22.86
C PRO A 189 -15.77 -14.23 -23.80
N ILE A 190 -15.91 -15.53 -23.57
CA ILE A 190 -15.73 -16.52 -24.64
C ILE A 190 -16.79 -16.12 -25.65
N PHE A 191 -16.37 -15.74 -26.84
CA PHE A 191 -17.25 -15.55 -27.99
C PHE A 191 -18.18 -16.78 -28.09
N ARG A 192 -19.41 -16.64 -27.61
CA ARG A 192 -20.52 -17.43 -28.16
C ARG A 192 -20.97 -16.69 -29.41
N SER A 193 -20.23 -16.87 -30.50
CA SER A 193 -20.81 -16.87 -31.83
C SER A 193 -21.59 -18.19 -31.90
N ALA A 194 -22.88 -18.18 -31.60
CA ALA A 194 -23.94 -18.01 -32.59
C ALA A 194 -23.80 -19.07 -33.69
N ARG A 195 -24.72 -20.03 -33.64
CA ARG A 195 -25.08 -20.89 -34.77
C ARG A 195 -25.41 -19.99 -35.96
N GLU A 196 -24.79 -20.28 -37.09
CA GLU A 196 -25.37 -20.36 -38.43
C GLU A 196 -24.40 -21.15 -39.31
#